data_AF-D3S3H5-F1
#
_entry.id   AF-D3S3H5-F1
#
_cell.length_a   1.000
_cell.length_b   1.000
_cell.length_c   1.000
_cell.angle_alpha   90.00
_cell.angle_beta   90.00
_cell.angle_gamma   90.00
#
_symmetry.space_group_name_H-M   'P 1'
#
loop_
_entity.id
_entity.type
_entity.pdbx_description
1 polymer ?
#
loop_
_entity_poly.entity_id
_entity_poly.type
_entity_poly.pdbx_seq_one_letter_code
_entity_poly.pdbx_strand_id
1 'polypeptide(L)'
;MGIHELVTVNASVDIDPDTINLKSKGKWITAWIEIPSYDVSKINISSVYLNGIVQAENNPKYGFVRHPKIEDIDGDGYPSLWSSSIDRRSRRR
;
A
#
# COMPACT_ATOMS: atom_id res chain seq x y z
N MET A 1 30.49 -5.01 2.22
CA MET A 1 29.02 -4.85 2.30
C MET A 1 28.76 -3.39 2.56
N GLY A 2 28.25 -2.65 1.58
CA GLY A 2 28.01 -1.22 1.73
C GLY A 2 26.87 -0.97 2.72
N ILE A 3 27.02 0.04 3.58
CA ILE A 3 25.91 0.52 4.39
C ILE A 3 24.91 1.18 3.43
N HIS A 4 23.71 0.64 3.34
CA HIS A 4 22.60 1.33 2.67
C HIS A 4 22.05 2.32 3.68
N GLU A 5 22.23 3.61 3.44
CA GLU A 5 21.62 4.64 4.26
C GLU A 5 20.10 4.60 4.03
N LEU A 6 19.34 4.31 5.09
CA LEU A 6 17.89 4.36 5.02
C LEU A 6 17.46 5.82 5.04
N VAL A 7 16.95 6.31 3.92
CA VAL A 7 16.35 7.63 3.83
C VAL A 7 14.88 7.50 4.24
N THR A 8 14.49 8.21 5.30
CA THR A 8 13.08 8.39 5.65
C THR A 8 12.55 9.61 4.90
N VAL A 9 11.42 9.44 4.23
CA VAL A 9 10.71 10.51 3.51
C VAL A 9 9.36 10.74 4.17
N ASN A 10 8.87 11.97 4.10
CA ASN A 10 7.50 12.25 4.51
C ASN A 10 6.54 11.68 3.45
N ALA A 11 5.54 10.94 3.92
CA ALA A 11 4.49 10.36 3.09
C ALA A 11 3.16 10.47 3.85
N SER A 12 2.09 10.74 3.10
CA SER A 12 0.71 10.62 3.59
C SER A 12 0.27 9.18 3.36
N VAL A 13 -0.25 8.54 4.40
CA VAL A 13 -0.76 7.17 4.32
C VAL A 13 -2.15 7.11 4.92
N ASP A 14 -3.11 6.69 4.11
CA ASP A 14 -4.49 6.46 4.53
C ASP A 14 -4.84 4.97 4.42
N ILE A 15 -5.64 4.45 5.36
CA ILE A 15 -5.99 3.03 5.43
C ILE A 15 -7.50 2.88 5.59
N ASP A 16 -8.14 2.26 4.59
CA ASP A 16 -9.58 2.00 4.60
C ASP A 16 -9.89 0.49 4.57
N PRO A 17 -10.82 -0.02 5.41
CA PRO A 17 -11.64 0.70 6.37
C PRO A 17 -10.90 1.11 7.65
N ASP A 18 -11.23 2.31 8.14
CA ASP A 18 -10.80 2.83 9.46
C ASP A 18 -11.11 1.85 10.60
N THR A 19 -12.21 1.10 10.46
CA THR A 19 -12.65 0.10 11.43
C THR A 19 -12.79 -1.27 10.78
N ILE A 20 -12.04 -2.24 11.32
CA ILE A 20 -12.13 -3.63 10.88
C ILE A 20 -13.35 -4.30 11.51
N ASN A 21 -14.37 -4.58 10.70
CA ASN A 21 -15.47 -5.45 11.11
C ASN A 21 -15.03 -6.91 11.07
N LEU A 22 -14.74 -7.50 12.23
CA LEU A 22 -14.26 -8.89 12.34
C LEU A 22 -15.28 -9.95 11.86
N LYS A 23 -16.57 -9.60 11.76
CA LYS A 23 -17.61 -10.48 11.20
C LYS A 23 -17.65 -10.40 9.67
N SER A 24 -17.09 -9.35 9.08
CA SER A 24 -16.92 -9.24 7.63
C SER A 24 -16.02 -10.38 7.15
N LYS A 25 -16.44 -11.06 6.08
CA LYS A 25 -15.58 -12.00 5.35
C LYS A 25 -14.64 -11.29 4.38
N GLY A 26 -14.58 -9.95 4.45
CA GLY A 26 -13.61 -9.12 3.75
C GLY A 26 -12.20 -9.64 4.02
N LYS A 27 -11.44 -9.82 2.95
CA LYS A 27 -10.07 -10.35 3.04
C LYS A 27 -9.05 -9.24 3.17
N TRP A 28 -9.40 -8.02 2.78
CA TRP A 28 -8.47 -6.98 2.44
C TRP A 28 -8.80 -5.67 3.17
N ILE A 29 -7.74 -4.94 3.54
CA ILE A 29 -7.78 -3.49 3.84
C ILE A 29 -6.93 -2.79 2.78
N THR A 30 -7.33 -1.61 2.33
CA THR A 30 -6.66 -0.83 1.28
C THR A 30 -5.78 0.24 1.92
N ALA A 31 -4.57 0.45 1.39
CA ALA A 31 -3.75 1.60 1.74
C ALA A 31 -3.57 2.54 0.54
N TRP A 32 -3.68 3.84 0.79
CA TRP A 32 -3.32 4.90 -0.14
C TRP A 32 -2.02 5.52 0.34
N ILE A 33 -0.99 5.51 -0.51
CA ILE A 33 0.32 6.04 -0.16
C ILE A 33 0.64 7.17 -1.12
N GLU A 34 0.95 8.34 -0.57
CA GLU A 34 1.32 9.51 -1.33
C GLU A 34 2.66 10.06 -0.87
N ILE A 35 3.50 10.40 -1.83
CA ILE A 35 4.86 10.87 -1.57
C ILE A 35 5.13 12.10 -2.45
N PRO A 36 5.11 13.32 -1.88
CA PRO A 36 5.15 14.57 -2.65
C PRO A 36 6.35 14.79 -3.58
N SER A 37 7.47 14.08 -3.35
CA SER A 37 8.71 14.25 -4.13
C SER A 37 9.12 13.03 -4.95
N TYR A 38 8.27 12.00 -5.01
CA TYR A 38 8.61 10.75 -5.67
C TYR A 38 7.49 10.29 -6.61
N ASP A 39 7.90 9.78 -7.77
CA ASP A 39 6.99 9.13 -8.69
C ASP A 39 6.56 7.79 -8.11
N VAL A 40 5.34 7.76 -7.59
CA VAL A 40 4.79 6.58 -6.92
C VAL A 40 4.65 5.38 -7.85
N SER A 41 4.59 5.57 -9.18
CA SER A 41 4.55 4.47 -10.15
C SER A 41 5.83 3.62 -10.17
N LYS A 42 6.93 4.15 -9.61
CA LYS A 42 8.22 3.47 -9.49
C LYS A 42 8.36 2.67 -8.19
N ILE A 43 7.39 2.74 -7.29
CA ILE A 43 7.39 1.95 -6.06
C ILE A 43 7.26 0.47 -6.44
N ASN A 44 8.22 -0.33 -6.00
CA ASN A 44 8.11 -1.77 -6.11
C ASN A 44 7.13 -2.28 -5.05
N ILE A 45 5.94 -2.73 -5.46
CA ILE A 45 4.89 -3.21 -4.55
C ILE A 45 5.42 -4.35 -3.65
N SER A 46 6.33 -5.20 -4.15
CA SER A 46 6.92 -6.29 -3.36
C SER A 46 7.80 -5.80 -2.19
N SER A 47 8.23 -4.54 -2.19
CA SER A 47 8.96 -3.95 -1.05
C SER A 47 8.08 -3.21 -0.06
N VAL A 48 6.77 -3.16 -0.27
CA VAL A 48 5.82 -2.47 0.62
C VAL A 48 5.34 -3.43 1.70
N TYR A 49 5.48 -3.02 2.96
CA TYR A 49 5.07 -3.80 4.13
C TYR A 49 4.31 -2.94 5.14
N LEU A 50 3.17 -3.44 5.60
CA LEU A 50 2.51 -2.88 6.78
C LEU A 50 3.28 -3.28 8.04
N ASN A 51 3.78 -2.27 8.75
CA ASN A 51 4.57 -2.41 9.97
C ASN A 51 5.77 -3.38 9.82
N GLY A 52 6.35 -3.45 8.61
CA GLY A 52 7.47 -4.35 8.29
C GLY A 52 7.14 -5.85 8.30
N ILE A 53 5.87 -6.23 8.53
CA ILE A 53 5.47 -7.62 8.76
C ILE A 53 4.61 -8.16 7.63
N VAL A 54 3.60 -7.39 7.19
CA VAL A 54 2.62 -7.88 6.23
C VAL A 54 2.90 -7.27 4.86
N GLN A 55 3.35 -8.10 3.92
CA GLN A 55 3.64 -7.66 2.56
C GLN A 55 2.35 -7.24 1.84
N ALA A 56 2.46 -6.19 1.04
CA ALA A 56 1.45 -5.79 0.07
C ALA A 56 1.09 -6.95 -0.89
N GLU A 57 -0.20 -7.12 -1.19
CA GLU A 57 -0.62 -8.06 -2.24
C GLU A 57 -0.12 -7.58 -3.60
N ASN A 58 0.65 -8.43 -4.28
CA ASN A 58 1.25 -8.17 -5.59
C ASN A 58 0.89 -9.25 -6.63
N ASN A 59 -0.18 -10.01 -6.40
CA ASN A 59 -0.65 -11.01 -7.35
C ASN A 59 -1.41 -10.33 -8.52
N PRO A 60 -0.91 -10.43 -9.77
CA PRO A 60 -1.55 -9.82 -10.95
C PRO A 60 -2.95 -10.36 -11.26
N LYS A 61 -3.38 -11.45 -10.60
CA LYS A 61 -4.76 -11.93 -10.66
C LYS A 61 -5.77 -10.86 -10.22
N TYR A 62 -5.37 -9.98 -9.29
CA TYR A 62 -6.24 -8.92 -8.82
C TYR A 62 -6.08 -7.68 -9.69
N GLY A 63 -7.22 -7.16 -10.19
CA GLY A 63 -7.24 -6.02 -11.12
C GLY A 63 -6.53 -4.77 -10.58
N PHE A 64 -6.54 -4.61 -9.25
CA PHE A 64 -5.89 -3.51 -8.54
C PHE A 64 -4.37 -3.54 -8.54
N VAL A 65 -3.79 -4.73 -8.69
CA VAL A 65 -2.34 -4.89 -8.86
C VAL A 65 -1.94 -4.65 -10.31
N ARG A 66 -2.78 -5.09 -11.26
CA ARG A 66 -2.50 -4.95 -12.70
C ARG A 66 -2.56 -3.50 -13.18
N HIS A 67 -3.55 -2.76 -12.71
CA HIS A 67 -3.76 -1.37 -13.06
C HIS A 67 -3.96 -0.60 -11.76
N PRO A 68 -2.89 -0.30 -11.01
CA PRO A 68 -2.99 0.54 -9.84
C PRO A 68 -3.52 1.90 -10.30
N LYS A 69 -4.59 2.35 -9.64
CA LYS A 69 -5.13 3.68 -9.89
C LYS A 69 -4.16 4.68 -9.26
N ILE A 70 -3.71 5.64 -10.06
CA ILE A 70 -2.87 6.74 -9.63
C ILE A 70 -3.71 7.99 -9.82
N GLU A 71 -4.16 8.57 -8.73
CA GLU A 71 -5.00 9.76 -8.72
C GLU A 71 -4.69 10.60 -7.48
N ASP A 72 -4.92 11.90 -7.58
CA ASP A 72 -4.90 12.82 -6.44
C ASP A 72 -6.23 12.66 -5.68
N ILE A 73 -6.15 12.10 -4.47
CA ILE A 73 -7.33 11.71 -3.69
C ILE A 73 -7.78 12.83 -2.76
N ASP A 74 -6.85 13.59 -2.18
CA ASP A 74 -7.14 14.62 -1.20
C ASP A 74 -7.14 16.05 -1.78
N GLY A 75 -6.76 16.20 -3.04
CA GLY A 75 -6.79 17.45 -3.80
C GLY A 75 -5.61 18.36 -3.53
N ASP A 76 -4.52 17.85 -2.98
CA ASP A 76 -3.33 18.63 -2.65
C ASP A 76 -2.36 18.84 -3.84
N GLY A 77 -2.65 18.18 -4.97
CA GLY A 77 -1.86 18.25 -6.20
C GLY A 77 -0.83 17.13 -6.36
N TYR A 78 -0.74 16.18 -5.42
CA TYR A 78 0.16 15.02 -5.51
C TYR A 78 -0.62 13.72 -5.80
N PRO A 79 -0.11 12.86 -6.70
CA PRO A 79 -0.79 11.61 -7.02
C PRO A 79 -0.52 10.54 -5.94
N SER A 80 -1.58 9.97 -5.39
CA SER A 80 -1.50 8.84 -4.48
C SER A 80 -1.47 7.50 -5.24
N LEU A 81 -0.70 6.53 -4.74
CA LEU A 81 -0.67 5.16 -5.25
C LEU A 81 -1.74 4.34 -4.54
N TRP A 82 -2.59 3.68 -5.33
CA TRP A 82 -3.33 2.53 -4.83
C TRP A 82 -2.38 1.37 -4.57
N SER A 83 -2.00 1.16 -3.31
CA SER A 83 -1.20 -0.01 -2.96
C SER A 83 -1.91 -0.84 -1.91
N SER A 84 -2.08 -2.11 -2.27
CA SER A 84 -2.24 -3.20 -1.32
C SER A 84 -3.56 -3.24 -0.55
N SER A 85 -4.46 -4.05 -1.09
CA SER A 85 -5.31 -4.89 -0.27
C SER A 85 -4.44 -5.84 0.58
N ILE A 86 -4.50 -5.81 1.92
CA ILE A 86 -3.74 -6.71 2.82
C ILE A 86 -4.57 -7.91 3.29
N ASP A 87 -4.14 -9.15 3.00
CA ASP A 87 -4.89 -10.38 3.31
C ASP A 87 -4.87 -10.71 4.81
N ARG A 88 -6.04 -10.73 5.46
CA ARG A 88 -6.18 -11.16 6.87
C ARG A 88 -5.82 -12.64 7.11
N ARG A 89 -5.70 -13.49 6.07
CA ARG A 89 -5.47 -14.95 6.22
C ARG A 89 -3.99 -15.33 6.29
N SER A 90 -3.05 -14.39 6.20
CA SER A 90 -1.62 -14.66 6.42
C SER A 90 -1.30 -15.27 7.80
N ARG A 91 -2.24 -15.28 8.77
CA ARG A 91 -2.12 -15.94 10.09
C ARG A 91 -2.77 -17.34 10.21
N ARG A 92 -3.04 -18.04 9.11
CA ARG A 92 -3.47 -19.46 9.16
C ARG A 92 -2.75 -20.32 8.13
N ARG A 93 -1.45 -20.51 8.31
CA ARG A 93 -0.75 -21.75 7.98
C ARG A 93 0.33 -22.00 9.01
#